data_AF-A0A875RX65-F1
#
_entry.id   AF-A0A875RX65-F1
#
_cell.length_a   1.000
_cell.length_b   1.000
_cell.length_c   1.000
_cell.angle_alpha   90.00
_cell.angle_beta   90.00
_cell.angle_gamma   90.00
#
_symmetry.space_group_name_H-M   'P 1'
#
loop_
_entity.id
_entity.type
_entity.pdbx_description
1 polymer ?
#
loop_
_entity_poly.entity_id
_entity_poly.type
_entity_poly.pdbx_seq_one_letter_code
_entity_poly.pdbx_strand_id
1 'polypeptide(L)'
;MSKTEEGRKKGEKLNPKGAVLIDELPDNAFENENERSITITKAPTVRVVPPLNFCPVERNLYRSGQPSALNHSFLEQLNLKSIIWLAIEDPQDNFLKFIEDNKINFFCDLGYDSMDSNSWDGLSEASIKQALEIIVDKRSHPLLVCCGMGRHRTGTVIGCLRKLQGWNLASVSEEYRRFTGPKGSRIMVELLIEAFDVSTIKINKDYAPDWLLR
;
A
#
# COMPACT_ATOMS: atom_id res chain seq x y z
N MET A 1 8.57 25.54 63.41
CA MET A 1 7.16 25.34 63.02
C MET A 1 7.15 24.69 61.65
N SER A 2 6.90 23.38 61.63
CA SER A 2 6.81 22.52 60.45
C SER A 2 5.40 22.56 59.86
N LYS A 3 5.25 22.82 58.56
CA LYS A 3 4.13 22.33 57.73
C LYS A 3 4.63 22.15 56.28
N THR A 4 5.00 20.94 55.87
CA THR A 4 4.21 19.88 55.19
C THR A 4 4.21 20.06 53.66
N GLU A 5 4.96 19.18 53.00
CA GLU A 5 4.91 18.92 51.56
C GLU A 5 3.54 18.35 51.17
N GLU A 6 2.85 19.00 50.24
CA GLU A 6 1.66 18.43 49.59
C GLU A 6 2.09 17.39 48.53
N GLY A 7 2.06 16.12 48.95
CA GLY A 7 2.17 14.98 48.05
C GLY A 7 0.98 14.93 47.08
N ARG A 8 1.26 15.15 45.80
CA ARG A 8 0.31 14.96 44.70
C ARG A 8 -0.04 13.47 44.57
N LYS A 9 -1.18 13.05 45.15
CA LYS A 9 -1.73 11.69 44.97
C LYS A 9 -1.94 11.41 43.48
N LYS A 10 -1.20 10.44 42.93
CA LYS A 10 -1.48 9.83 41.62
C LYS A 10 -2.86 9.17 41.73
N GLY A 11 -3.85 9.67 40.99
CA GLY A 11 -5.14 9.01 40.88
C GLY A 11 -4.98 7.60 40.33
N GLU A 12 -5.50 6.62 41.06
CA GLU A 12 -5.62 5.24 40.60
C GLU A 12 -6.46 5.22 39.32
N LYS A 13 -5.83 4.86 38.20
CA LYS A 13 -6.55 4.61 36.95
C LYS A 13 -7.35 3.31 37.16
N LEU A 14 -8.64 3.46 37.45
CA LEU A 14 -9.59 2.36 37.42
C LEU A 14 -9.61 1.79 36.00
N ASN A 15 -9.21 0.52 35.87
CA ASN A 15 -9.26 -0.20 34.60
C ASN A 15 -10.73 -0.27 34.10
N PRO A 16 -10.96 -0.28 32.78
CA PRO A 16 -12.30 -0.41 32.22
C PRO A 16 -12.98 -1.67 32.76
N LYS A 17 -14.26 -1.59 33.14
CA LYS A 17 -15.00 -2.77 33.64
C LYS A 17 -15.00 -3.87 32.58
N GLY A 18 -14.40 -5.02 32.90
CA GLY A 18 -14.27 -6.17 32.00
C GLY A 18 -12.95 -6.24 31.22
N ALA A 19 -12.01 -5.31 31.46
CA ALA A 19 -10.65 -5.44 30.96
C ALA A 19 -9.91 -6.54 31.73
N VAL A 20 -9.60 -7.64 31.03
CA VAL A 20 -8.71 -8.68 31.54
C VAL A 20 -7.30 -8.11 31.53
N LEU A 21 -6.64 -8.11 32.69
CA LEU A 21 -5.24 -7.68 32.77
C LEU A 21 -4.37 -8.68 32.00
N ILE A 22 -3.21 -8.23 31.50
CA ILE A 22 -2.28 -9.13 30.80
C ILE A 22 -1.86 -10.31 31.69
N ASP A 23 -1.83 -10.08 33.01
CA ASP A 23 -1.52 -11.07 34.04
C ASP A 23 -2.66 -12.10 34.25
N GLU A 24 -3.87 -11.81 33.77
CA GLU A 24 -5.06 -12.65 33.87
C GLU A 24 -5.35 -13.42 32.56
N LEU A 25 -4.60 -13.13 31.48
CA LEU A 25 -4.67 -13.89 30.25
C LEU A 25 -3.93 -15.23 30.41
N PRO A 26 -4.55 -16.37 30.08
CA PRO A 26 -3.82 -17.63 30.04
C PRO A 26 -2.74 -17.56 28.95
N ASP A 27 -1.48 -17.74 29.33
CA ASP A 27 -0.38 -17.87 28.39
C ASP A 27 -0.51 -19.22 27.66
N ASN A 28 -1.18 -19.19 26.50
CA ASN A 28 -1.30 -20.34 25.61
C ASN A 28 -0.10 -20.44 24.65
N ALA A 29 0.97 -19.65 24.85
CA ALA A 29 2.20 -19.85 24.10
C ALA A 29 2.84 -21.16 24.55
N PHE A 30 3.02 -22.08 23.60
CA PHE A 30 3.83 -23.27 23.85
C PHE A 30 5.30 -22.86 23.91
N GLU A 31 6.04 -23.39 24.87
CA GLU A 31 7.50 -23.28 24.85
C GLU A 31 8.00 -23.87 23.51
N ASN A 32 8.85 -23.12 22.82
CA ASN A 32 9.45 -23.60 21.59
C ASN A 32 10.26 -24.88 21.91
N GLU A 33 10.05 -25.95 21.14
CA GLU A 33 10.84 -27.17 21.27
C GLU A 33 12.34 -26.84 21.08
N ASN A 34 13.13 -26.93 22.16
CA ASN A 34 14.56 -26.59 22.14
C ASN A 34 15.33 -27.34 21.04
N GLU A 35 14.93 -28.59 20.74
CA GLU A 35 15.57 -29.44 19.73
C GLU A 35 15.35 -28.96 18.28
N ARG A 36 14.27 -28.23 18.00
CA ARG A 36 13.95 -27.68 16.67
C ARG A 36 14.14 -26.18 16.58
N SER A 37 14.38 -25.52 17.72
CA SER A 37 14.62 -24.10 17.78
C SER A 37 16.02 -23.76 17.27
N ILE A 38 16.11 -22.77 16.38
CA ILE A 38 17.38 -22.19 15.95
C ILE A 38 17.53 -20.80 16.57
N THR A 39 18.66 -20.56 17.21
CA THR A 39 19.01 -19.22 17.70
C THR A 39 19.69 -18.45 16.58
N ILE A 40 19.09 -17.34 16.15
CA ILE A 40 19.71 -16.47 15.15
C ILE A 40 20.83 -15.67 15.81
N THR A 41 22.08 -16.09 15.57
CA THR A 41 23.27 -15.46 16.18
C THR A 41 23.86 -14.32 15.35
N LYS A 42 23.47 -14.19 14.08
CA LYS A 42 23.98 -13.17 13.15
C LYS A 42 22.87 -12.70 12.22
N ALA A 43 22.89 -11.42 11.86
CA ALA A 43 21.99 -10.88 10.85
C ALA A 43 22.27 -11.50 9.46
N PRO A 44 21.25 -11.66 8.60
CA PRO A 44 21.44 -12.11 7.23
C PRO A 44 22.42 -11.21 6.47
N THR A 45 23.29 -11.82 5.65
CA THR A 45 24.27 -11.10 4.82
C THR A 45 23.64 -10.47 3.58
N VAL A 46 22.53 -11.04 3.10
CA VAL A 46 21.80 -10.53 1.93
C VAL A 46 21.02 -9.29 2.35
N ARG A 47 21.41 -8.14 1.79
CA ARG A 47 20.70 -6.88 2.00
C ARG A 47 19.52 -6.79 1.04
N VAL A 48 18.33 -6.83 1.60
CA VAL A 48 17.08 -6.68 0.86
C VAL A 48 16.57 -5.27 1.06
N VAL A 49 16.41 -4.50 -0.02
CA VAL A 49 16.00 -3.09 0.03
C VAL A 49 14.69 -2.91 -0.71
N PRO A 50 13.57 -2.63 -0.03
CA PRO A 50 12.32 -2.37 -0.72
C PRO A 50 12.40 -1.06 -1.53
N PRO A 51 11.64 -0.94 -2.64
CA PRO A 51 11.56 0.29 -3.41
C PRO A 51 11.08 1.49 -2.58
N LEU A 52 11.32 2.69 -3.10
CA LEU A 52 10.79 3.93 -2.52
C LEU A 52 9.27 3.81 -2.33
N ASN A 53 8.74 4.26 -1.17
CA ASN A 53 7.30 4.23 -0.87
C ASN A 53 6.63 2.86 -1.02
N PHE A 54 7.40 1.77 -0.90
CA PHE A 54 6.84 0.43 -0.94
C PHE A 54 5.90 0.19 0.24
N CYS A 55 4.71 -0.35 -0.02
CA CYS A 55 3.78 -0.77 1.02
C CYS A 55 2.81 -1.84 0.49
N PRO A 56 2.48 -2.88 1.27
CA PRO A 56 1.32 -3.71 1.02
C PRO A 56 0.03 -2.88 1.16
N VAL A 57 -0.81 -2.89 0.13
CA VAL A 57 -2.12 -2.22 0.15
C VAL A 57 -3.19 -3.20 0.64
N GLU A 58 -3.18 -4.40 0.06
CA GLU A 58 -4.04 -5.54 0.39
C GLU A 58 -3.27 -6.85 0.18
N ARG A 59 -3.91 -8.00 0.45
CA ARG A 59 -3.30 -9.31 0.19
C ARG A 59 -2.91 -9.44 -1.28
N ASN A 60 -1.62 -9.67 -1.53
CA ASN A 60 -1.00 -9.78 -2.86
C ASN A 60 -1.18 -8.52 -3.73
N LEU A 61 -1.43 -7.35 -3.13
CA LEU A 61 -1.48 -6.06 -3.81
C LEU A 61 -0.51 -5.09 -3.14
N TYR A 62 0.41 -4.56 -3.91
CA TYR A 62 1.47 -3.70 -3.42
C TYR A 62 1.47 -2.36 -4.15
N ARG A 63 2.00 -1.34 -3.49
CA ARG A 63 2.31 -0.04 -4.11
C ARG A 63 3.79 0.27 -3.95
N SER A 64 4.36 1.05 -4.88
CA SER A 64 5.67 1.66 -4.70
C SER A 64 5.93 2.83 -5.66
N GLY A 65 7.07 3.49 -5.49
CA GLY A 65 7.74 4.23 -6.56
C GLY A 65 8.39 3.30 -7.57
N GLN A 66 9.03 3.85 -8.59
CA GLN A 66 9.69 3.07 -9.61
C GLN A 66 10.85 2.27 -8.97
N PRO A 67 10.87 0.94 -9.10
CA PRO A 67 11.97 0.13 -8.63
C PRO A 67 13.28 0.44 -9.37
N SER A 68 14.38 0.30 -8.64
CA SER A 68 15.73 0.34 -9.20
C SER A 68 16.42 -1.01 -9.02
N ALA A 69 17.58 -1.20 -9.65
CA ALA A 69 18.37 -2.42 -9.53
C ALA A 69 18.66 -2.86 -8.07
N LEU A 70 18.77 -1.91 -7.14
CA LEU A 70 18.96 -2.19 -5.71
C LEU A 70 17.78 -2.92 -5.06
N ASN A 71 16.61 -2.85 -5.69
CA ASN A 71 15.35 -3.38 -5.16
C ASN A 71 14.96 -4.73 -5.77
N HIS A 72 15.65 -5.19 -6.83
CA HIS A 72 15.25 -6.39 -7.57
C HIS A 72 15.26 -7.64 -6.67
N SER A 73 16.27 -7.79 -5.80
CA SER A 73 16.36 -8.90 -4.84
C SER A 73 15.17 -8.95 -3.86
N PHE A 74 14.56 -7.80 -3.55
CA PHE A 74 13.33 -7.75 -2.76
C PHE A 74 12.10 -8.12 -3.59
N LEU A 75 12.00 -7.59 -4.81
CA LEU A 75 10.84 -7.82 -5.68
C LEU A 75 10.73 -9.27 -6.15
N GLU A 76 11.86 -9.94 -6.37
CA GLU A 76 11.92 -11.38 -6.68
C GLU A 76 11.23 -12.22 -5.59
N GLN A 77 11.33 -11.82 -4.32
CA GLN A 77 10.68 -12.53 -3.21
C GLN A 77 9.16 -12.40 -3.22
N LEU A 78 8.61 -11.35 -3.86
CA LEU A 78 7.17 -11.15 -3.97
C LEU A 78 6.55 -12.03 -5.07
N ASN A 79 7.36 -12.59 -5.97
CA ASN A 79 6.92 -13.36 -7.14
C ASN A 79 5.80 -12.62 -7.91
N LEU A 80 6.07 -11.35 -8.24
CA LEU A 80 5.10 -10.50 -8.93
C LEU A 80 4.70 -11.12 -10.26
N LYS A 81 3.39 -11.23 -10.48
CA LYS A 81 2.82 -11.66 -11.76
C LYS A 81 2.60 -10.47 -12.69
N SER A 82 2.29 -9.32 -12.12
CA SER A 82 1.90 -8.15 -12.91
C SER A 82 2.33 -6.84 -12.26
N ILE A 83 2.57 -5.84 -13.09
CA ILE A 83 2.93 -4.48 -12.69
C ILE A 83 2.05 -3.49 -13.46
N ILE A 84 1.49 -2.51 -12.75
CA ILE A 84 0.79 -1.37 -13.36
C ILE A 84 1.69 -0.15 -13.27
N TRP A 85 2.03 0.43 -14.42
CA TRP A 85 2.76 1.68 -14.56
C TRP A 85 1.80 2.83 -14.84
N LEU A 86 1.80 3.81 -13.94
CA LEU A 86 0.87 4.93 -13.96
C LEU A 86 1.52 6.24 -14.41
N ALA A 87 2.62 6.22 -15.17
CA ALA A 87 3.26 7.42 -15.68
C ALA A 87 3.15 7.50 -17.21
N ILE A 88 3.15 8.72 -17.74
CA ILE A 88 3.28 8.98 -19.18
C ILE A 88 4.74 8.75 -19.61
N GLU A 89 5.67 9.09 -18.72
CA GLU A 89 7.08 8.91 -18.99
C GLU A 89 7.44 7.43 -19.02
N ASP A 90 8.31 7.05 -19.95
CA ASP A 90 8.86 5.71 -20.01
C ASP A 90 9.61 5.37 -18.72
N PRO A 91 9.45 4.14 -18.18
CA PRO A 91 10.26 3.68 -17.06
C PRO A 91 11.75 3.57 -17.45
N GLN A 92 12.61 3.44 -16.45
CA GLN A 92 14.04 3.21 -16.71
C GLN A 92 14.30 1.81 -17.31
N ASP A 93 15.28 1.72 -18.20
CA ASP A 93 15.66 0.48 -18.90
C ASP A 93 15.95 -0.70 -17.96
N ASN A 94 16.56 -0.43 -16.79
CA ASN A 94 16.84 -1.46 -15.79
C ASN A 94 15.57 -2.10 -15.23
N PHE A 95 14.49 -1.33 -15.11
CA PHE A 95 13.20 -1.79 -14.63
C PHE A 95 12.46 -2.56 -15.72
N LEU A 96 12.52 -2.10 -16.98
CA LEU A 96 11.99 -2.83 -18.13
C LEU A 96 12.69 -4.19 -18.30
N LYS A 97 14.01 -4.22 -18.17
CA LYS A 97 14.77 -5.46 -18.19
C LYS A 97 14.37 -6.42 -17.07
N PHE A 98 14.16 -5.91 -15.86
CA PHE A 98 13.68 -6.73 -14.75
C PHE A 98 12.31 -7.37 -15.03
N ILE A 99 11.40 -6.61 -15.63
CA ILE A 99 10.08 -7.09 -16.05
C ILE A 99 10.21 -8.23 -17.07
N GLU A 100 11.07 -8.05 -18.08
CA GLU A 100 11.33 -9.05 -19.12
C GLU A 100 11.95 -10.32 -18.53
N ASP A 101 13.02 -10.19 -17.74
CA ASP A 101 13.76 -11.30 -17.13
C ASP A 101 12.85 -12.17 -16.24
N ASN A 102 11.87 -11.54 -15.55
CA ASN A 102 10.93 -12.20 -14.66
C ASN A 102 9.58 -12.56 -15.32
N LYS A 103 9.40 -12.27 -16.62
CA LYS A 103 8.18 -12.52 -17.39
C LYS A 103 6.92 -11.93 -16.73
N ILE A 104 7.05 -10.71 -16.22
CA ILE A 104 5.99 -10.00 -15.53
C ILE A 104 5.07 -9.35 -16.58
N ASN A 105 3.75 -9.50 -16.43
CA ASN A 105 2.81 -8.77 -17.27
C ASN A 105 2.85 -7.28 -16.94
N PHE A 106 3.22 -6.46 -17.91
CA PHE A 106 3.38 -5.02 -17.73
C PHE A 106 2.22 -4.26 -18.36
N PHE A 107 1.49 -3.52 -17.54
CA PHE A 107 0.39 -2.65 -17.97
C PHE A 107 0.86 -1.20 -17.95
N CYS A 108 1.09 -0.62 -19.13
CA CYS A 108 1.43 0.79 -19.35
C CYS A 108 0.36 1.47 -20.23
N ASP A 109 0.51 2.77 -20.47
CA ASP A 109 -0.34 3.56 -21.40
C ASP A 109 -1.85 3.52 -21.12
N LEU A 110 -2.21 3.40 -19.84
CA LEU A 110 -3.60 3.38 -19.42
C LEU A 110 -4.24 4.75 -19.70
N GLY A 111 -5.10 4.84 -20.71
CA GLY A 111 -6.05 5.94 -20.92
C GLY A 111 -5.46 7.33 -21.19
N TYR A 112 -4.25 7.42 -21.74
CA TYR A 112 -3.71 8.69 -22.24
C TYR A 112 -4.24 8.95 -23.64
N ASP A 113 -5.24 9.82 -23.75
CA ASP A 113 -5.69 10.32 -25.05
C ASP A 113 -4.73 11.44 -25.48
N SER A 114 -4.06 11.23 -26.60
CA SER A 114 -2.85 11.93 -27.06
C SER A 114 -3.05 13.41 -27.45
N MET A 115 -4.20 14.00 -27.15
CA MET A 115 -4.60 15.29 -27.71
C MET A 115 -4.40 16.47 -26.76
N ASP A 116 -4.59 16.33 -25.44
CA ASP A 116 -4.64 17.49 -24.53
C ASP A 116 -4.08 17.29 -23.10
N SER A 117 -3.54 16.12 -22.75
CA SER A 117 -3.03 15.89 -21.37
C SER A 117 -1.60 16.41 -21.22
N ASN A 118 -1.40 17.49 -20.46
CA ASN A 118 -0.04 17.87 -20.05
C ASN A 118 0.52 16.82 -19.08
N SER A 119 1.84 16.62 -19.06
CA SER A 119 2.52 15.74 -18.09
C SER A 119 2.30 16.13 -16.62
N TRP A 120 1.80 17.34 -16.39
CA TRP A 120 1.40 17.83 -15.08
C TRP A 120 -0.06 17.51 -14.71
N ASP A 121 -0.91 17.28 -15.71
CA ASP A 121 -2.30 16.93 -15.50
C ASP A 121 -2.39 15.52 -14.91
N GLY A 122 -3.29 15.36 -13.94
CA GLY A 122 -3.48 14.11 -13.22
C GLY A 122 -3.88 12.96 -14.15
N LEU A 123 -3.93 11.75 -13.60
CA LEU A 123 -4.51 10.61 -14.31
C LEU A 123 -5.93 10.95 -14.79
N SER A 124 -6.27 10.56 -16.02
CA SER A 124 -7.64 10.66 -16.51
C SER A 124 -8.55 9.68 -15.76
N GLU A 125 -9.85 9.94 -15.73
CA GLU A 125 -10.81 9.02 -15.12
C GLU A 125 -10.79 7.65 -15.83
N ALA A 126 -10.54 7.64 -17.13
CA ALA A 126 -10.36 6.42 -17.92
C ALA A 126 -9.12 5.62 -17.48
N SER A 127 -7.98 6.29 -17.27
CA SER A 127 -6.76 5.65 -16.75
C SER A 127 -6.98 5.01 -15.38
N ILE A 128 -7.66 5.73 -14.48
CA ILE A 128 -7.96 5.24 -13.13
C ILE A 128 -8.89 4.04 -13.20
N LYS A 129 -9.93 4.11 -14.03
CA LYS A 129 -10.86 3.01 -14.26
C LYS A 129 -10.16 1.75 -14.75
N GLN A 130 -9.33 1.85 -15.80
CA GLN A 130 -8.61 0.70 -16.33
C GLN A 130 -7.65 0.10 -15.30
N ALA A 131 -6.93 0.94 -14.54
CA ALA A 131 -6.07 0.47 -13.45
C ALA A 131 -6.87 -0.29 -12.39
N LEU A 132 -8.03 0.23 -11.99
CA LEU A 132 -8.91 -0.42 -11.01
C LEU A 132 -9.47 -1.73 -11.55
N GLU A 133 -9.89 -1.80 -12.82
CA GLU A 133 -10.38 -3.03 -13.46
C GLU A 133 -9.32 -4.15 -13.44
N ILE A 134 -8.03 -3.82 -13.56
CA ILE A 134 -6.93 -4.78 -13.42
C ILE A 134 -6.74 -5.18 -11.94
N ILE A 135 -6.82 -4.23 -11.01
CA ILE A 135 -6.64 -4.46 -9.57
C ILE A 135 -7.75 -5.33 -8.98
N VAL A 136 -8.98 -5.22 -9.49
CA VAL A 136 -10.11 -6.03 -9.01
C VAL A 136 -10.16 -7.41 -9.65
N ASP A 137 -9.17 -7.81 -10.45
CA ASP A 137 -9.04 -9.17 -11.00
C ASP A 137 -7.92 -9.95 -10.29
N LYS A 138 -8.32 -10.93 -9.47
CA LYS A 138 -7.42 -11.81 -8.71
C LYS A 138 -6.40 -12.56 -9.58
N ARG A 139 -6.68 -12.74 -10.88
CA ARG A 139 -5.75 -13.41 -11.81
C ARG A 139 -4.51 -12.59 -12.09
N SER A 140 -4.53 -11.28 -11.82
CA SER A 140 -3.39 -10.38 -11.99
C SER A 140 -2.43 -10.40 -10.78
N HIS A 141 -2.80 -11.06 -9.68
CA HIS A 141 -2.02 -11.05 -8.45
C HIS A 141 -0.96 -12.16 -8.42
N PRO A 142 0.19 -11.96 -7.74
CA PRO A 142 0.59 -10.75 -7.00
C PRO A 142 0.90 -9.53 -7.89
N LEU A 143 0.34 -8.38 -7.52
CA LEU A 143 0.28 -7.17 -8.36
C LEU A 143 0.98 -6.00 -7.66
N LEU A 144 1.82 -5.27 -8.40
CA LEU A 144 2.45 -4.03 -7.93
C LEU A 144 1.95 -2.84 -8.75
N VAL A 145 1.49 -1.79 -8.07
CA VAL A 145 1.08 -0.53 -8.68
C VAL A 145 2.15 0.53 -8.42
N CYS A 146 2.75 1.10 -9.47
CA CYS A 146 3.80 2.09 -9.31
C CYS A 146 3.74 3.24 -10.32
N CYS A 147 4.37 4.34 -9.93
CA CYS A 147 4.72 5.46 -10.79
C CYS A 147 6.11 5.93 -10.36
N GLY A 148 6.70 6.94 -11.03
CA GLY A 148 8.05 7.44 -10.72
C GLY A 148 8.41 7.48 -9.22
N MET A 149 7.58 8.12 -8.38
CA MET A 149 7.84 8.20 -6.92
C MET A 149 6.81 7.48 -6.04
N GLY A 150 5.77 6.88 -6.61
CA GLY A 150 4.72 6.19 -5.83
C GLY A 150 3.88 7.12 -4.96
N ARG A 151 3.83 8.42 -5.32
CA ARG A 151 3.14 9.48 -4.59
C ARG A 151 1.76 9.75 -5.19
N HIS A 152 1.67 10.72 -6.10
CA HIS A 152 0.39 11.22 -6.61
C HIS A 152 -0.37 10.20 -7.45
N ARG A 153 0.17 9.78 -8.61
CA ARG A 153 -0.54 8.89 -9.56
C ARG A 153 -0.93 7.55 -8.92
N THR A 154 0.02 6.89 -8.25
CA THR A 154 -0.26 5.69 -7.44
C THR A 154 -1.25 5.98 -6.30
N GLY A 155 -1.08 7.08 -5.59
CA GLY A 155 -1.97 7.47 -4.49
C GLY A 155 -3.40 7.74 -4.95
N THR A 156 -3.60 8.28 -6.15
CA THR A 156 -4.92 8.47 -6.77
C THR A 156 -5.62 7.14 -6.97
N VAL A 157 -4.97 6.18 -7.65
CA VAL A 157 -5.56 4.86 -7.92
C VAL A 157 -5.85 4.11 -6.62
N ILE A 158 -4.90 4.09 -5.68
CA ILE A 158 -5.12 3.44 -4.37
C ILE A 158 -6.22 4.16 -3.58
N GLY A 159 -6.29 5.49 -3.62
CA GLY A 159 -7.37 6.25 -2.98
C GLY A 159 -8.75 5.92 -3.55
N CYS A 160 -8.87 5.84 -4.88
CA CYS A 160 -10.10 5.40 -5.53
C CYS A 160 -10.45 3.94 -5.21
N LEU A 161 -9.45 3.06 -5.05
CA LEU A 161 -9.65 1.70 -4.54
C LEU A 161 -10.21 1.71 -3.12
N ARG A 162 -9.67 2.53 -2.20
CA ARG A 162 -10.21 2.64 -0.83
C ARG A 162 -11.65 3.13 -0.83
N LYS A 163 -11.98 4.08 -1.69
CA LYS A 163 -13.35 4.53 -1.90
C LYS A 163 -14.26 3.40 -2.39
N LEU A 164 -13.78 2.57 -3.33
CA LEU A 164 -14.49 1.37 -3.78
C LEU A 164 -14.69 0.35 -2.65
N GLN A 165 -13.75 0.25 -1.72
CA GLN A 165 -13.86 -0.56 -0.49
C GLN A 165 -14.77 0.07 0.59
N GLY A 166 -15.42 1.22 0.31
CA GLY A 166 -16.33 1.88 1.25
C GLY A 166 -15.64 2.66 2.37
N TRP A 167 -14.35 3.00 2.24
CA TRP A 167 -13.67 3.83 3.23
C TRP A 167 -14.24 5.26 3.22
N ASN A 168 -14.32 5.87 4.40
CA ASN A 168 -14.67 7.28 4.50
C ASN A 168 -13.53 8.16 3.95
N LEU A 169 -13.88 9.32 3.38
CA LEU A 169 -12.92 10.20 2.71
C LEU A 169 -11.77 10.66 3.62
N ALA A 170 -12.02 10.88 4.92
CA ALA A 170 -10.97 11.30 5.85
C ALA A 170 -9.87 10.26 6.00
N SER A 171 -10.23 8.96 6.12
CA SER A 171 -9.28 7.86 6.14
C SER A 171 -8.54 7.70 4.82
N VAL A 172 -9.22 7.90 3.68
CA VAL A 172 -8.59 7.86 2.35
C VAL A 172 -7.56 8.98 2.19
N SER A 173 -7.93 10.22 2.55
CA SER A 173 -7.03 11.37 2.54
C SER A 173 -5.83 11.19 3.47
N GLU A 174 -6.02 10.58 4.65
CA GLU A 174 -4.93 10.31 5.58
C GLU A 174 -3.91 9.32 4.99
N GLU A 175 -4.38 8.22 4.39
CA GLU A 175 -3.50 7.26 3.69
C GLU A 175 -2.74 7.96 2.55
N TYR A 176 -3.42 8.76 1.73
CA TYR A 176 -2.80 9.52 0.64
C TYR A 176 -1.71 10.48 1.14
N ARG A 177 -2.00 11.27 2.18
CA ARG A 177 -1.07 12.25 2.76
C ARG A 177 0.16 11.56 3.36
N ARG A 178 0.00 10.36 3.94
CA ARG A 178 1.11 9.56 4.48
C ARG A 178 2.17 9.25 3.41
N PHE A 179 1.75 8.90 2.19
CA PHE A 179 2.68 8.56 1.10
C PHE A 179 3.22 9.77 0.32
N THR A 180 2.56 10.92 0.39
CA THR A 180 3.05 12.15 -0.25
C THR A 180 3.98 12.96 0.65
N GLY A 181 3.86 12.80 1.97
CA GLY A 181 4.64 13.49 2.99
C GLY A 181 4.07 14.87 3.36
N PRO A 182 4.62 15.55 4.38
CA PRO A 182 4.00 16.71 5.04
C PRO A 182 3.71 17.92 4.15
N LYS A 183 4.45 18.07 3.04
CA LYS A 183 4.31 19.17 2.07
C LYS A 183 4.07 18.68 0.64
N GLY A 184 3.81 17.38 0.48
CA GLY A 184 3.65 16.75 -0.82
C GLY A 184 2.19 16.52 -1.21
N SER A 185 1.22 16.69 -0.32
CA SER A 185 -0.19 16.45 -0.67
C SER A 185 -0.70 17.49 -1.66
N ARG A 186 -1.41 17.05 -2.70
CA ARG A 186 -2.09 17.93 -3.66
C ARG A 186 -3.59 17.85 -3.43
N ILE A 187 -4.21 18.97 -3.09
CA ILE A 187 -5.66 19.04 -2.88
C ILE A 187 -6.45 18.55 -4.10
N MET A 188 -5.96 18.83 -5.31
CA MET A 188 -6.58 18.36 -6.57
C MET A 188 -6.67 16.84 -6.66
N VAL A 189 -5.73 16.10 -6.06
CA VAL A 189 -5.80 14.63 -6.04
C VAL A 189 -6.86 14.15 -5.07
N GLU A 190 -6.99 14.78 -3.91
CA GLU A 190 -8.03 14.44 -2.94
C GLU A 190 -9.43 14.73 -3.49
N LEU A 191 -9.61 15.88 -4.16
CA LEU A 191 -10.85 16.24 -4.84
C LEU A 191 -11.18 15.26 -5.98
N LEU A 192 -10.17 14.78 -6.71
CA LEU A 192 -10.38 13.78 -7.75
C LEU A 192 -10.87 12.46 -7.15
N ILE A 193 -10.24 11.99 -6.07
CA ILE A 193 -10.66 10.77 -5.36
C ILE A 193 -12.10 10.94 -4.85
N GLU A 194 -12.42 12.12 -4.28
CA GLU A 194 -13.77 12.45 -3.81
C GLU A 194 -14.80 12.46 -4.95
N ALA A 195 -14.45 12.99 -6.13
CA ALA A 195 -15.35 13.08 -7.27
C ALA A 195 -15.51 11.76 -8.05
N PHE A 196 -14.55 10.84 -7.97
CA PHE A 196 -14.52 9.61 -8.77
C PHE A 196 -15.78 8.74 -8.62
N ASP A 197 -16.46 8.42 -9.71
CA ASP A 197 -17.67 7.58 -9.66
C ASP A 197 -17.31 6.09 -9.64
N VAL A 198 -17.44 5.49 -8.45
CA VAL A 198 -17.19 4.06 -8.23
C VAL A 198 -18.17 3.13 -8.95
N SER A 199 -19.36 3.63 -9.32
CA SER A 199 -20.38 2.83 -10.00
C SER A 199 -19.97 2.41 -11.42
N THR A 200 -18.96 3.08 -11.98
CA THR A 200 -18.43 2.81 -13.31
C THR A 200 -17.57 1.54 -13.40
N ILE A 201 -17.13 1.01 -12.25
CA ILE A 201 -16.26 -0.17 -12.15
C ILE A 201 -17.11 -1.45 -12.19
N LYS A 202 -16.84 -2.30 -13.17
CA LYS A 202 -17.51 -3.61 -13.30
C LYS A 202 -16.68 -4.67 -12.60
N ILE A 203 -17.23 -5.23 -11.53
CA ILE A 203 -16.58 -6.30 -10.76
C ILE A 203 -17.22 -7.64 -11.13
N ASN A 204 -16.40 -8.59 -11.60
CA ASN A 204 -16.84 -9.97 -11.74
C ASN A 204 -16.60 -10.72 -10.42
N LYS A 205 -17.67 -11.19 -9.78
CA LYS A 205 -17.60 -11.88 -8.47
C LYS A 205 -16.73 -13.14 -8.49
N ASP A 206 -16.62 -13.82 -9.63
CA ASP A 206 -15.82 -15.05 -9.74
C ASP A 206 -14.32 -14.76 -9.69
N TYR A 207 -13.91 -13.59 -10.16
CA TYR A 207 -12.50 -13.17 -10.26
C TYR A 207 -12.14 -12.05 -9.29
N ALA A 208 -13.07 -11.53 -8.50
CA ALA A 208 -12.79 -10.52 -7.51
C ALA A 208 -11.96 -11.09 -6.34
N PRO A 209 -10.98 -10.33 -5.80
CA PRO A 209 -10.29 -10.70 -4.57
C PRO A 209 -11.21 -10.74 -3.36
N ASP A 210 -10.96 -11.66 -2.43
CA ASP A 210 -11.78 -11.88 -1.22
C ASP A 210 -11.90 -10.63 -0.33
N TRP A 211 -10.90 -9.75 -0.35
CA TRP A 211 -10.90 -8.52 0.44
C TRP A 211 -11.83 -7.44 -0.13
N LEU A 212 -12.29 -7.57 -1.38
CA LEU A 212 -13.16 -6.59 -2.04
C LEU A 212 -14.65 -6.93 -1.89
N LEU A 213 -15.01 -8.21 -1.77
CA LEU A 213 -16.40 -8.68 -1.71
C LEU A 213 -16.99 -8.72 -0.28
N ARG A 214 -16.41 -7.96 0.67
CA ARG A 214 -16.81 -7.99 2.08
C ARG A 214 -18.04 -7.15 2.38
#